data_AF-A0A7S1WZ90-F1
#
_entry.id   AF-A0A7S1WZ90-F1
#
_cell.length_a   1.000
_cell.length_b   1.000
_cell.length_c   1.000
_cell.angle_alpha   90.00
_cell.angle_beta   90.00
_cell.angle_gamma   90.00
#
_symmetry.space_group_name_H-M   'P 1'
#
loop_
_entity.id
_entity.type
_entity.pdbx_description
1 polymer ?
#
loop_
_entity_poly.entity_id
_entity_poly.type
_entity_poly.pdbx_seq_one_letter_code
_entity_poly.pdbx_strand_id
1 'polypeptide(L)'
;MERITRRVAGLTSHLAIGSDEVGYGDTGAPSLRPGATGPVVVVGGIVLDVQGAPAAGVPLSRGTTVPGSVRHAAGGVGRNIAECIAALTRDTPSPAPLLISTVGDDPAGQFLTNHLR
;
A
#
# COMPACT_ATOMS: atom_id res chain seq x y z
N MET A 1 -7.42 19.86 -5.58
CA MET A 1 -8.79 19.35 -5.78
C MET A 1 -8.78 18.00 -6.50
N GLU A 2 -8.19 17.89 -7.69
CA GLU A 2 -8.16 16.66 -8.51
C GLU A 2 -7.62 15.38 -7.82
N ARG A 3 -6.54 15.47 -7.02
CA ARG A 3 -5.99 14.32 -6.26
C ARG A 3 -6.98 13.77 -5.21
N ILE A 4 -7.78 14.61 -4.59
CA ILE A 4 -8.77 14.19 -3.58
C ILE A 4 -9.92 13.47 -4.28
N THR A 5 -10.41 14.02 -5.40
CA THR A 5 -11.48 13.42 -6.19
C THR A 5 -11.12 12.02 -6.69
N ARG A 6 -9.87 11.80 -7.13
CA ARG A 6 -9.39 10.48 -7.57
C ARG A 6 -9.34 9.46 -6.42
N ARG A 7 -8.93 9.87 -5.23
CA ARG A 7 -8.87 9.01 -4.02
C ARG A 7 -10.27 8.62 -3.53
N VAL A 8 -11.20 9.58 -3.54
CA VAL A 8 -12.60 9.32 -3.16
C VAL A 8 -13.27 8.40 -4.16
N ALA A 9 -13.07 8.61 -5.47
CA ALA A 9 -13.62 7.74 -6.51
C ALA A 9 -13.16 6.27 -6.36
N GLY A 10 -11.89 6.05 -6.04
CA GLY A 10 -11.36 4.72 -5.76
C GLY A 10 -11.91 4.07 -4.49
N LEU A 11 -12.32 4.84 -3.47
CA LEU A 11 -13.05 4.29 -2.32
C LEU A 11 -14.50 3.96 -2.69
N THR A 12 -15.16 4.83 -3.45
CA THR A 12 -16.56 4.67 -3.84
C THR A 12 -16.77 3.44 -4.72
N SER A 13 -15.82 3.09 -5.60
CA SER A 13 -15.91 1.88 -6.43
C SER A 13 -15.87 0.58 -5.61
N HIS A 14 -15.35 0.61 -4.39
CA HIS A 14 -15.33 -0.55 -3.48
C HIS A 14 -16.54 -0.61 -2.54
N LEU A 15 -17.24 0.51 -2.35
CA LEU A 15 -18.47 0.59 -1.54
C LEU A 15 -19.71 0.18 -2.34
N ALA A 16 -19.62 0.18 -3.67
CA ALA A 16 -20.64 -0.36 -4.57
C ALA A 16 -20.58 -1.90 -4.59
N ILE A 17 -20.85 -2.54 -3.45
CA ILE A 17 -21.10 -3.99 -3.41
C ILE A 17 -22.43 -4.20 -4.14
N GLY A 18 -22.39 -4.83 -5.31
CA GLY A 18 -23.61 -5.26 -6.00
C GLY A 18 -24.39 -6.21 -5.08
N SER A 19 -25.70 -5.98 -4.95
CA SER A 19 -26.62 -6.80 -4.13
C SER A 19 -26.59 -8.30 -4.45
N ASP A 20 -26.01 -8.69 -5.58
CA ASP A 20 -25.95 -10.06 -6.08
C ASP A 20 -24.71 -10.85 -5.59
N GLU A 21 -23.66 -10.20 -5.05
CA GLU A 21 -22.42 -10.89 -4.62
C GLU A 21 -22.43 -11.38 -3.17
N VAL A 22 -23.36 -10.91 -2.32
CA VAL A 22 -23.47 -11.33 -0.92
C VAL A 22 -24.47 -12.48 -0.79
N GLY A 23 -23.97 -13.71 -0.65
CA GLY A 23 -24.78 -14.86 -0.24
C GLY A 23 -24.81 -14.98 1.28
N TYR A 24 -26.00 -15.04 1.88
CA TYR A 24 -26.16 -15.39 3.30
C TYR A 24 -26.20 -16.92 3.38
N GLY A 25 -25.13 -17.54 3.88
CA GLY A 25 -25.11 -18.97 4.15
C GLY A 25 -26.05 -19.33 5.31
N ASP A 26 -26.36 -20.62 5.46
CA ASP A 26 -27.26 -21.18 6.49
C ASP A 26 -26.87 -20.84 7.95
N THR A 27 -25.65 -20.33 8.16
CA THR A 27 -25.09 -19.92 9.46
C THR A 27 -25.25 -18.42 9.77
N GLY A 28 -25.76 -17.64 8.83
CA GLY A 28 -25.86 -16.18 8.94
C GLY A 28 -24.56 -15.38 8.96
N ALA A 29 -23.44 -16.04 8.67
CA ALA A 29 -22.19 -15.36 8.35
C ALA A 29 -22.17 -15.02 6.85
N PRO A 30 -21.68 -13.83 6.45
CA PRO A 30 -21.47 -13.52 5.04
C PRO A 30 -20.45 -14.51 4.46
N SER A 31 -20.88 -15.36 3.53
CA SER A 31 -19.97 -16.21 2.77
C SER A 31 -19.54 -15.47 1.52
N LEU A 32 -18.25 -15.19 1.38
CA LEU A 32 -17.70 -14.72 0.12
C LEU A 32 -17.95 -15.80 -0.93
N ARG A 33 -18.77 -15.48 -1.95
CA ARG A 33 -18.95 -16.40 -3.08
C ARG A 33 -17.58 -16.58 -3.75
N PRO A 34 -17.11 -17.81 -4.00
CA PRO A 34 -15.98 -18.03 -4.90
C PRO A 34 -16.31 -17.37 -6.25
N GLY A 35 -15.59 -16.32 -6.60
CA GLY A 35 -15.90 -15.48 -7.76
C GLY A 35 -16.27 -14.02 -7.44
N ALA A 36 -16.23 -13.57 -6.18
CA ALA A 36 -16.31 -12.15 -5.86
C ALA A 36 -15.23 -11.39 -6.67
N THR A 37 -15.68 -10.55 -7.60
CA THR A 37 -14.82 -9.96 -8.64
C THR A 37 -14.12 -8.69 -8.21
N GLY A 38 -14.35 -8.26 -6.95
CA GLY A 38 -13.82 -7.03 -6.39
C GLY A 38 -12.31 -7.07 -6.11
N PRO A 39 -11.64 -5.91 -6.04
CA PRO A 39 -10.22 -5.85 -5.78
C PRO A 39 -9.92 -6.10 -4.31
N VAL A 40 -8.79 -6.78 -4.03
CA VAL A 40 -8.34 -7.00 -2.66
C VAL A 40 -8.11 -5.67 -1.97
N VAL A 41 -8.76 -5.46 -0.82
CA VAL A 41 -8.56 -4.27 0.00
C VAL A 41 -7.52 -4.55 1.06
N VAL A 42 -6.41 -3.81 1.02
CA VAL A 42 -5.35 -3.86 2.02
C VAL A 42 -5.45 -2.63 2.90
N VAL A 43 -5.75 -2.83 4.18
CA VAL A 43 -5.74 -1.76 5.19
C VAL A 43 -4.49 -1.92 6.03
N GLY A 44 -3.56 -0.98 5.95
CA GLY A 44 -2.30 -1.12 6.67
C GLY A 44 -1.30 0.00 6.43
N GLY A 45 -0.16 -0.07 7.10
CA GLY A 45 0.86 0.99 7.09
C GLY A 45 1.65 1.08 5.79
N ILE A 46 2.01 2.32 5.46
CA ILE A 46 3.01 2.70 4.47
C ILE A 46 4.07 3.56 5.18
N VAL A 47 5.36 3.29 4.94
CA VAL A 47 6.46 4.00 5.63
C VAL A 47 7.59 4.34 4.67
N LEU A 48 8.34 5.40 4.99
CA LEU A 48 9.59 5.74 4.34
C LEU A 48 10.75 5.10 5.11
N ASP A 49 11.40 4.11 4.51
CA ASP A 49 12.61 3.52 5.05
C ASP A 49 13.81 4.40 4.68
N VAL A 50 14.54 4.87 5.71
CA VAL A 50 15.77 5.65 5.56
C VAL A 50 16.94 4.78 6.01
N GLN A 51 17.76 4.36 5.07
CA GLN A 51 18.87 3.44 5.32
C GLN A 51 20.20 4.20 5.18
N GLY A 52 20.90 4.40 6.28
CA GLY A 52 22.26 4.92 6.29
C GLY A 52 23.28 3.80 6.28
N ALA A 53 24.23 3.82 5.34
CA ALA A 53 25.31 2.86 5.24
C ALA A 53 26.66 3.60 5.27
N PRO A 54 27.54 3.36 6.26
CA PRO A 54 28.88 3.93 6.29
C PRO A 54 29.71 3.52 5.08
N ALA A 55 30.63 4.37 4.65
CA ALA A 55 31.61 4.00 3.64
C ALA A 55 32.49 2.84 4.14
N ALA A 56 32.96 1.99 3.22
CA ALA A 56 33.76 0.83 3.57
C ALA A 56 35.01 1.22 4.37
N GLY A 57 35.26 0.52 5.48
CA GLY A 57 36.40 0.77 6.36
C GLY A 57 36.25 1.98 7.30
N VAL A 58 35.13 2.71 7.27
CA VAL A 58 34.89 3.84 8.18
C VAL A 58 34.24 3.35 9.48
N PRO A 59 34.88 3.53 10.66
CA PRO A 59 34.31 3.12 11.93
C PRO A 59 33.15 4.04 12.34
N LEU A 60 32.11 3.46 12.94
CA LEU A 60 31.03 4.23 13.55
C LEU A 60 31.51 4.85 14.86
N SER A 61 31.31 6.16 15.00
CA SER A 61 31.56 6.89 16.25
C SER A 61 30.26 7.55 16.74
N ARG A 62 29.92 7.34 18.02
CA ARG A 62 28.70 7.90 18.61
C ARG A 62 28.83 9.41 18.77
N GLY A 63 27.72 10.12 18.56
CA GLY A 63 27.66 11.58 18.73
C GLY A 63 28.19 12.39 17.54
N THR A 64 28.60 11.72 16.45
CA THR A 64 29.01 12.37 15.20
C THR A 64 28.43 11.63 13.99
N THR A 65 28.56 12.21 12.81
CA THR A 65 28.24 11.60 11.52
C THR A 65 29.50 11.09 10.85
N VAL A 66 29.37 10.05 10.03
CA VAL A 66 30.49 9.52 9.22
C VAL A 66 30.13 9.54 7.73
N PRO A 67 31.13 9.64 6.84
CA PRO A 67 30.90 9.50 5.40
C PRO A 67 30.26 8.16 5.05
N GLY A 68 29.34 8.17 4.10
CA GLY A 68 28.59 7.00 3.68
C GLY A 68 27.53 7.36 2.65
N SER A 69 26.55 6.48 2.47
CA SER A 69 25.39 6.71 1.63
C SER A 69 24.10 6.65 2.45
N VAL A 70 23.08 7.37 1.99
CA VAL A 70 21.72 7.30 2.52
C VAL A 70 20.80 6.90 1.38
N ARG A 71 20.01 5.85 1.59
CA ARG A 71 19.01 5.38 0.64
C ARG A 71 17.62 5.57 1.21
N HIS A 72 16.74 6.12 0.40
CA HIS A 72 15.30 6.22 0.67
C HIS A 72 14.58 5.09 -0.07
N ALA A 73 13.72 4.35 0.60
CA ALA A 73 12.88 3.34 0.00
C ALA A 73 11.46 3.45 0.55
N ALA A 74 10.46 3.29 -0.32
CA ALA A 74 9.10 3.12 0.15
C ALA A 74 8.96 1.71 0.74
N GLY A 75 8.29 1.58 1.87
CA GLY A 75 8.10 0.34 2.60
C GLY A 75 6.77 0.32 3.36
N GLY A 76 6.69 -0.54 4.37
CA GLY A 76 5.50 -0.74 5.19
C GLY A 76 4.73 -1.99 4.81
N VAL A 77 4.24 -2.72 5.82
CA VAL A 77 3.61 -4.03 5.63
C VAL A 77 2.40 -3.95 4.69
N GLY A 78 1.51 -2.98 4.89
CA GLY A 78 0.32 -2.83 4.04
C GLY A 78 0.70 -2.52 2.60
N ARG A 79 1.61 -1.58 2.39
CA ARG A 79 2.14 -1.24 1.07
C ARG A 79 2.83 -2.42 0.39
N ASN A 80 3.66 -3.18 1.11
CA ASN A 80 4.38 -4.34 0.56
C ASN A 80 3.42 -5.45 0.13
N ILE A 81 2.38 -5.72 0.92
CA ILE A 81 1.33 -6.67 0.55
C ILE A 81 0.59 -6.20 -0.70
N ALA A 82 0.16 -4.94 -0.74
CA ALA A 82 -0.54 -4.38 -1.89
C ALA A 82 0.32 -4.40 -3.17
N GLU A 83 1.60 -4.02 -3.09
CA GLU A 83 2.52 -4.05 -4.25
C GLU A 83 2.76 -5.48 -4.75
N CYS A 84 2.88 -6.45 -3.82
CA CYS A 84 3.02 -7.86 -4.17
C CYS A 84 1.77 -8.38 -4.90
N ILE A 85 0.57 -8.10 -4.38
CA ILE A 85 -0.68 -8.49 -5.04
C ILE A 85 -0.77 -7.85 -6.43
N ALA A 86 -0.50 -6.54 -6.54
CA ALA A 86 -0.52 -5.84 -7.82
C ALA A 86 0.48 -6.41 -8.84
N ALA A 87 1.65 -6.87 -8.39
CA ALA A 87 2.62 -7.51 -9.25
C ALA A 87 2.16 -8.88 -9.73
N LEU A 88 1.53 -9.67 -8.85
CA LEU A 88 1.01 -11.02 -9.18
C LEU A 88 -0.22 -10.99 -10.07
N THR A 89 -1.07 -9.97 -9.96
CA THR A 89 -2.31 -9.85 -10.75
C THR A 89 -2.15 -8.99 -12.00
N ARG A 90 -0.94 -8.52 -12.31
CA ARG A 90 -0.70 -7.58 -13.42
C ARG A 90 -1.19 -8.11 -14.77
N ASP A 91 -1.02 -9.40 -15.00
CA ASP A 91 -1.35 -10.05 -16.27
C ASP A 91 -2.62 -10.93 -16.15
N THR A 92 -3.41 -10.74 -15.08
CA THR A 92 -4.67 -11.47 -14.87
C THR A 92 -5.88 -10.53 -15.04
N PRO A 93 -7.09 -11.07 -15.26
CA PRO A 93 -8.33 -10.27 -15.24
C PRO A 93 -8.68 -9.72 -13.86
N SER A 94 -7.92 -10.06 -12.82
CA SER A 94 -8.18 -9.61 -11.45
C SER A 94 -7.83 -8.12 -11.33
N PRO A 95 -8.70 -7.31 -10.72
CA PRO A 95 -8.40 -5.89 -10.54
C PRO A 95 -7.24 -5.67 -9.54
N ALA A 96 -6.51 -4.57 -9.74
CA ALA A 96 -5.42 -4.16 -8.86
C ALA A 96 -5.91 -3.91 -7.42
N PRO A 97 -5.11 -4.22 -6.39
CA PRO A 97 -5.52 -4.06 -5.01
C PRO A 97 -5.71 -2.59 -4.63
N LEU A 98 -6.63 -2.33 -3.70
CA LEU A 98 -6.81 -1.03 -3.09
C LEU A 98 -6.05 -0.98 -1.76
N LEU A 99 -5.06 -0.09 -1.66
CA LEU A 99 -4.40 0.23 -0.40
C LEU A 99 -5.09 1.39 0.31
N ILE A 100 -5.59 1.16 1.53
CA ILE A 100 -6.07 2.20 2.44
C ILE A 100 -5.03 2.38 3.53
N SER A 101 -4.45 3.58 3.59
CA SER A 101 -3.40 3.93 4.55
C SER A 101 -3.46 5.41 4.91
N THR A 102 -2.73 5.77 5.96
CA THR A 102 -2.52 7.16 6.39
C THR A 102 -1.12 7.61 6.04
N VAL A 103 -0.98 8.80 5.47
CA VAL A 103 0.31 9.45 5.19
C VAL A 103 0.31 10.86 5.77
N GLY A 104 1.46 11.32 6.24
CA GLY A 104 1.66 12.71 6.66
C GLY A 104 1.58 13.68 5.49
N ASP A 105 1.24 14.94 5.76
CA ASP A 105 1.37 16.04 4.80
C ASP A 105 2.77 16.66 4.89
N ASP A 106 3.76 15.84 4.55
CA ASP A 106 5.18 16.16 4.66
C ASP A 106 5.95 15.58 3.45
N PRO A 107 7.25 15.90 3.29
CA PRO A 107 8.05 15.36 2.19
C PRO A 107 8.10 13.81 2.14
N ALA A 108 8.01 13.13 3.29
CA ALA A 108 7.98 11.67 3.32
C ALA A 108 6.64 11.13 2.79
N GLY A 109 5.52 11.70 3.19
CA GLY A 109 4.20 11.39 2.65
C GLY A 109 4.10 11.67 1.14
N GLN A 110 4.69 12.76 0.67
CA GLN A 110 4.79 13.07 -0.76
C GLN A 110 5.67 12.04 -1.50
N PHE A 111 6.83 11.67 -0.94
CA PHE A 111 7.67 10.62 -1.49
C PHE A 111 6.89 9.31 -1.62
N LEU A 112 6.21 8.88 -0.55
CA LEU A 112 5.47 7.61 -0.53
C LEU A 112 4.33 7.60 -1.55
N THR A 113 3.55 8.67 -1.62
CA THR A 113 2.41 8.75 -2.56
C THR A 113 2.83 8.86 -4.02
N ASN A 114 4.00 9.41 -4.32
CA ASN A 114 4.55 9.45 -5.68
C ASN A 114 5.21 8.12 -6.11
N HIS A 115 5.52 7.22 -5.16
CA HIS A 115 6.17 5.92 -5.42
C HIS A 115 5.21 4.72 -5.31
N LEU A 116 3.91 4.95 -5.11
CA LEU A 116 2.88 3.92 -5.27
C LEU A 116 2.67 3.65 -6.77
N ARG A 117 2.65 2.36 -7.14
CA ARG A 117 2.49 1.88 -8.52
C ARG A 117 1.18 1.13 -8.66
#